data_AF-A0A931UUK7-F1
#
_entry.id   AF-A0A931UUK7-F1
#
_cell.length_a   1.000
_cell.length_b   1.000
_cell.length_c   1.000
_cell.angle_alpha   90.00
_cell.angle_beta   90.00
_cell.angle_gamma   90.00
#
_symmetry.space_group_name_H-M   'P 1'
#
loop_
_entity.id
_entity.type
_entity.pdbx_description
1 polymer ?
#
loop_
_entity_poly.entity_id
_entity_poly.type
_entity_poly.pdbx_seq_one_letter_code
_entity_poly.pdbx_strand_id
1 'polypeptide(L)'
;MAGPIKLIKVRKLAERLKGSGREHAVLATRGPELCRERARVWVHAYAVGGAAFAFVPIPVPGSTTAGLVALETTMVHAIARIYGQSMDVKDAAALVTGLEVAGTALKTVARELVGYVPGVGWVVRGAMAAAAIEAIGNAVIGMFERRYPGRVAGLQGLQSSVLSHQP
;
A
#
# COMPACT_ATOMS: atom_id res chain seq x y z
N MET A 1 15.27 -46.67 -15.53
CA MET A 1 14.21 -45.75 -16.00
C MET A 1 13.84 -44.81 -14.85
N ALA A 2 14.53 -43.68 -14.71
CA ALA A 2 14.29 -42.69 -13.65
C ALA A 2 13.53 -41.50 -14.26
N GLY A 3 12.24 -41.35 -13.89
CA GLY A 3 11.34 -40.40 -14.54
C GLY A 3 11.67 -38.92 -14.27
N PRO A 4 11.28 -38.01 -15.19
CA PRO A 4 11.59 -36.57 -15.17
C PRO A 4 11.00 -35.79 -13.98
N ILE A 5 10.13 -36.42 -13.20
CA ILE A 5 9.33 -35.78 -12.15
C ILE A 5 10.18 -35.40 -10.92
N LYS A 6 11.22 -36.17 -10.57
CA LYS A 6 12.08 -35.84 -9.41
C LYS A 6 12.93 -34.59 -9.66
N LEU A 7 13.36 -34.35 -10.89
CA LEU A 7 14.26 -33.25 -11.24
C LEU A 7 13.58 -31.87 -11.15
N ILE A 8 12.29 -31.80 -11.48
CA ILE A 8 11.50 -30.56 -11.43
C ILE A 8 11.36 -30.07 -9.98
N LYS A 9 11.17 -30.99 -9.03
CA LYS A 9 10.96 -30.65 -7.62
C LYS A 9 12.23 -30.11 -6.97
N VAL A 10 13.38 -30.70 -7.28
CA VAL A 10 14.70 -30.26 -6.79
C VAL A 10 15.06 -28.90 -7.38
N ARG A 11 14.84 -28.70 -8.68
CA ARG A 11 15.12 -27.41 -9.32
C ARG A 11 14.24 -26.30 -8.77
N LYS A 12 12.95 -26.57 -8.55
CA LYS A 12 12.01 -25.62 -7.93
C LYS A 12 12.37 -25.30 -6.48
N LEU A 13 12.91 -26.27 -5.73
CA LEU A 13 13.41 -26.05 -4.38
C LEU A 13 14.69 -25.20 -4.37
N ALA A 14 15.62 -25.45 -5.29
CA ALA A 14 16.83 -24.66 -5.45
C ALA A 14 16.53 -23.21 -5.88
N GLU A 15 15.55 -23.00 -6.77
CA GLU A 15 15.06 -21.67 -7.15
C GLU A 15 14.45 -20.92 -5.95
N ARG A 16 13.67 -21.59 -5.10
CA ARG A 16 13.09 -20.99 -3.88
C ARG A 16 14.17 -20.64 -2.85
N LEU A 17 15.21 -21.46 -2.70
CA LEU A 17 16.34 -21.18 -1.81
C LEU A 17 17.22 -20.03 -2.33
N LYS A 18 17.46 -19.98 -3.65
CA LYS A 18 18.20 -18.88 -4.29
C LYS A 18 17.43 -17.56 -4.25
N GLY A 19 16.11 -17.60 -4.39
CA GLY A 19 15.22 -16.45 -4.18
C GLY A 19 15.28 -15.93 -2.74
N SER A 20 15.07 -16.83 -1.76
CA SER A 20 15.10 -16.48 -0.33
C SER A 20 16.46 -15.92 0.12
N GLY A 21 17.58 -16.46 -0.38
CA GLY A 21 18.91 -15.93 -0.10
C GLY A 21 19.15 -14.52 -0.65
N ARG A 22 18.57 -14.20 -1.82
CA ARG A 22 18.66 -12.85 -2.42
C ARG A 22 17.81 -11.85 -1.68
N GLU A 23 16.63 -12.25 -1.22
CA GLU A 23 15.77 -11.40 -0.39
C GLU A 23 16.46 -11.06 0.94
N HIS A 24 17.08 -12.05 1.60
CA HIS A 24 17.84 -11.83 2.82
C HIS A 24 19.11 -10.98 2.59
N ALA A 25 19.79 -11.12 1.45
CA ALA A 25 20.94 -10.27 1.10
C ALA A 25 20.54 -8.81 0.82
N VAL A 26 19.40 -8.58 0.17
CA VAL A 26 18.83 -7.23 -0.04
C VAL A 26 18.40 -6.61 1.28
N LEU A 27 17.83 -7.41 2.19
CA LEU A 27 17.47 -6.99 3.55
C LEU A 27 18.68 -6.76 4.47
N ALA A 28 19.80 -7.43 4.21
CA ALA A 28 21.06 -7.20 4.93
C ALA A 28 21.82 -5.96 4.43
N THR A 29 21.57 -5.54 3.18
CA THR A 29 22.23 -4.38 2.55
C THR A 29 21.48 -3.07 2.80
N ARG A 30 20.15 -3.12 2.96
CA ARG A 30 19.35 -2.00 3.45
C ARG A 30 19.33 -2.10 4.98
N GLY A 31 19.82 -1.09 5.69
CA GLY A 31 19.75 -1.06 7.16
C GLY A 31 18.31 -1.23 7.68
N PRO A 32 18.10 -1.37 9.01
CA PRO A 32 16.76 -1.51 9.58
C PRO A 32 15.88 -0.31 9.20
N GLU A 33 15.04 -0.47 8.17
CA GLU A 33 14.09 0.58 7.78
C GLU A 33 12.89 0.56 8.72
N LEU A 34 12.46 1.75 9.13
CA LEU A 34 11.24 1.90 9.92
C LEU A 34 10.03 1.54 9.06
N CYS A 35 9.07 0.81 9.62
CA CYS A 35 7.80 0.49 8.95
C CYS A 35 7.12 1.76 8.42
N ARG A 36 7.23 2.88 9.15
CA ARG A 36 6.76 4.21 8.74
C ARG A 36 7.36 4.67 7.41
N GLU A 37 8.68 4.62 7.29
CA GLU A 37 9.39 5.12 6.11
C GLU A 37 9.04 4.28 4.89
N ARG A 38 9.06 2.95 5.05
CA ARG A 38 8.65 2.04 4.00
C ARG A 38 7.21 2.26 3.59
N ALA A 39 6.29 2.42 4.54
CA ALA A 39 4.89 2.70 4.24
C ALA A 39 4.70 4.04 3.49
N ARG A 40 5.44 5.09 3.86
CA ARG A 40 5.38 6.40 3.16
C ARG A 40 5.80 6.31 1.70
N VAL A 41 6.84 5.54 1.40
CA VAL A 41 7.27 5.32 0.00
C VAL A 41 6.14 4.68 -0.82
N TRP A 42 5.43 3.70 -0.23
CA TRP A 42 4.28 3.09 -0.89
C TRP A 42 3.12 4.08 -1.07
N VAL A 43 2.82 4.90 -0.06
CA VAL A 43 1.79 5.95 -0.17
C VAL A 43 2.09 6.90 -1.32
N HIS A 44 3.33 7.43 -1.42
CA HIS A 44 3.74 8.29 -2.53
C HIS A 44 3.60 7.60 -3.90
N ALA A 45 4.00 6.33 -4.01
CA ALA A 45 3.84 5.58 -5.25
C ALA A 45 2.37 5.43 -5.66
N TYR A 46 1.49 5.13 -4.70
CA TYR A 46 0.06 5.06 -4.94
C TYR A 46 -0.56 6.43 -5.25
N ALA A 47 -0.10 7.52 -4.62
CA ALA A 47 -0.58 8.87 -4.90
C ALA A 47 -0.25 9.29 -6.35
N VAL A 48 0.96 9.02 -6.81
CA VAL A 48 1.36 9.26 -8.22
C VAL A 48 0.53 8.40 -9.18
N GLY A 49 0.36 7.10 -8.86
CA GLY A 49 -0.46 6.20 -9.67
C GLY A 49 -1.93 6.61 -9.72
N GLY A 50 -2.50 7.04 -8.59
CA GLY A 50 -3.87 7.53 -8.49
C GLY A 50 -4.08 8.86 -9.19
N ALA A 51 -3.11 9.77 -9.13
CA ALA A 51 -3.14 11.00 -9.94
C ALA A 51 -3.16 10.67 -11.42
N ALA A 52 -2.26 9.81 -11.90
CA ALA A 52 -2.23 9.38 -13.29
C ALA A 52 -3.55 8.70 -13.71
N PHE A 53 -4.13 7.88 -12.84
CA PHE A 53 -5.43 7.25 -13.06
C PHE A 53 -6.57 8.29 -13.17
N ALA A 54 -6.57 9.31 -12.31
CA ALA A 54 -7.56 10.38 -12.32
C ALA A 54 -7.46 11.31 -13.54
N PHE A 55 -6.31 11.31 -14.24
CA PHE A 55 -6.11 11.97 -15.52
C PHE A 55 -6.76 11.24 -16.70
N VAL A 56 -7.07 9.94 -16.58
CA VAL A 56 -7.70 9.18 -17.65
C VAL A 56 -9.20 9.49 -17.69
N PRO A 57 -9.75 9.98 -18.81
CA PRO A 57 -11.18 10.20 -18.93
C PRO A 57 -11.89 8.87 -19.09
N ILE A 58 -12.66 8.49 -18.08
CA ILE A 58 -13.58 7.36 -18.19
C ILE A 58 -14.98 7.94 -18.38
N PRO A 59 -15.68 7.62 -19.49
CA PRO A 59 -17.01 8.15 -19.79
C PRO A 59 -18.12 7.61 -18.87
N VAL A 60 -17.78 6.74 -17.92
CA VAL A 60 -18.71 6.15 -16.95
C VAL A 60 -18.71 6.97 -15.66
N PRO A 61 -19.83 7.61 -15.28
CA PRO A 61 -19.93 8.34 -14.02
C PRO A 61 -19.59 7.46 -12.81
N GLY A 62 -18.79 7.97 -11.88
CA GLY A 62 -18.43 7.25 -10.65
C GLY A 62 -17.39 6.13 -10.81
N SER A 63 -17.01 5.75 -12.03
CA SER A 63 -16.00 4.71 -12.27
C SER A 63 -14.61 5.11 -11.77
N THR A 64 -14.19 6.35 -12.03
CA THR A 64 -12.90 6.88 -11.55
C THR A 64 -12.83 6.89 -10.03
N THR A 65 -13.90 7.30 -9.36
CA THR A 65 -13.95 7.32 -7.88
C THR A 65 -13.92 5.90 -7.32
N ALA A 66 -14.70 4.96 -7.88
CA ALA A 66 -14.66 3.56 -7.45
C ALA A 66 -13.27 2.93 -7.65
N GLY A 67 -12.59 3.24 -8.77
CA GLY A 67 -11.22 2.80 -9.03
C GLY A 67 -10.21 3.37 -8.04
N LEU A 68 -10.33 4.64 -7.67
CA LEU A 68 -9.46 5.26 -6.65
C LEU A 68 -9.68 4.63 -5.28
N VAL A 69 -10.93 4.37 -4.87
CA VAL A 69 -11.24 3.68 -3.60
C VAL A 69 -10.65 2.29 -3.56
N ALA A 70 -10.72 1.54 -4.67
CA ALA A 70 -10.08 0.24 -4.77
C ALA A 70 -8.55 0.36 -4.62
N LEU A 71 -7.93 1.34 -5.26
CA LEU A 71 -6.50 1.61 -5.17
C LEU A 71 -6.10 1.97 -3.73
N GLU A 72 -6.81 2.87 -3.07
CA GLU A 72 -6.62 3.24 -1.66
C GLU A 72 -6.79 2.04 -0.73
N THR A 73 -7.77 1.18 -0.99
CA THR A 73 -7.99 -0.06 -0.23
C THR A 73 -6.79 -0.99 -0.33
N THR A 74 -6.23 -1.19 -1.53
CA THR A 74 -5.02 -2.01 -1.71
C THR A 74 -3.81 -1.40 -1.01
N MET A 75 -3.70 -0.07 -1.01
CA MET A 75 -2.65 0.65 -0.29
C MET A 75 -2.76 0.43 1.22
N VAL A 76 -3.95 0.60 1.80
CA VAL A 76 -4.18 0.38 3.24
C VAL A 76 -3.86 -1.06 3.63
N HIS A 77 -4.29 -2.02 2.82
CA HIS A 77 -3.94 -3.43 3.02
C HIS A 77 -2.42 -3.66 2.96
N ALA A 78 -1.71 -3.05 2.00
CA ALA A 78 -0.26 -3.14 1.90
C ALA A 78 0.44 -2.51 3.12
N ILE A 79 -0.03 -1.36 3.61
CA ILE A 79 0.49 -0.72 4.83
C ILE A 79 0.32 -1.65 6.03
N ALA A 80 -0.87 -2.23 6.24
CA ALA A 80 -1.11 -3.17 7.33
C ALA A 80 -0.11 -4.34 7.31
N ARG A 81 0.17 -4.88 6.11
CA ARG A 81 1.19 -5.94 5.93
C ARG A 81 2.61 -5.46 6.20
N ILE A 82 2.96 -4.20 5.89
CA ILE A 82 4.26 -3.62 6.27
C ILE A 82 4.42 -3.57 7.79
N TYR A 83 3.33 -3.31 8.52
CA TYR A 83 3.24 -3.40 9.98
C TYR A 83 2.98 -4.83 10.47
N GLY A 84 3.17 -5.86 9.65
CA GLY A 84 3.02 -7.27 10.06
C GLY A 84 1.63 -7.60 10.61
N GLN A 85 0.59 -6.85 10.24
CA GLN A 85 -0.80 -7.13 10.59
C GLN A 85 -1.49 -7.82 9.42
N SER A 86 -2.27 -8.86 9.71
CA SER A 86 -3.21 -9.48 8.78
C SER A 86 -4.53 -8.72 8.82
N MET A 87 -4.66 -7.68 8.00
CA MET A 87 -5.91 -6.95 7.82
C MET A 87 -6.64 -7.51 6.60
N ASP A 88 -7.91 -7.89 6.75
CA ASP A 88 -8.68 -8.33 5.59
C ASP A 88 -8.96 -7.15 4.64
N VAL A 89 -9.17 -7.46 3.36
CA VAL A 89 -9.47 -6.43 2.35
C VAL A 89 -10.77 -5.70 2.68
N LYS A 90 -11.74 -6.38 3.31
CA LYS A 90 -13.00 -5.76 3.74
C LYS A 90 -12.80 -4.71 4.83
N ASP A 91 -11.94 -5.01 5.81
CA ASP A 91 -11.64 -4.08 6.89
C ASP A 91 -10.88 -2.85 6.36
N ALA A 92 -9.93 -3.08 5.44
CA ALA A 92 -9.24 -2.00 4.75
C ALA A 92 -10.22 -1.11 3.97
N ALA A 93 -11.19 -1.70 3.26
CA ALA A 93 -12.22 -0.97 2.53
C ALA A 93 -13.15 -0.17 3.47
N ALA A 94 -13.55 -0.76 4.61
CA ALA A 94 -14.33 -0.07 5.62
C ALA A 94 -13.58 1.14 6.21
N LEU A 95 -12.28 1.01 6.46
CA LEU A 95 -11.44 2.12 6.92
C LEU A 95 -11.34 3.24 5.86
N VAL A 96 -11.08 2.88 4.60
CA VAL A 96 -10.99 3.85 3.49
C VAL A 96 -12.30 4.60 3.35
N THR A 97 -13.42 3.89 3.24
CA THR A 97 -14.75 4.50 3.09
C THR A 97 -15.10 5.41 4.28
N GLY A 98 -14.78 5.02 5.52
CA GLY A 98 -14.95 5.87 6.68
C GLY A 98 -14.14 7.17 6.62
N LEU A 99 -12.87 7.07 6.20
CA LEU A 99 -11.99 8.24 6.02
C LEU A 99 -12.48 9.15 4.87
N GLU A 100 -12.96 8.56 3.79
CA GLU A 100 -13.52 9.31 2.67
C GLU A 100 -14.79 10.07 3.04
N VAL A 101 -15.66 9.47 3.86
CA VAL A 101 -16.87 10.11 4.40
C VAL A 101 -16.48 11.27 5.30
N ALA A 102 -15.49 11.08 6.20
CA ALA A 102 -14.96 12.15 7.04
C ALA A 102 -14.35 13.30 6.22
N GLY A 103 -13.76 12.99 5.06
CA GLY A 103 -13.16 13.96 4.13
C GLY A 103 -14.12 14.66 3.16
N THR A 104 -15.42 14.35 3.20
CA THR A 104 -16.42 14.93 2.26
C THR A 104 -16.49 16.45 2.30
N ALA A 105 -16.28 17.06 3.47
CA ALA A 105 -16.25 18.51 3.61
C ALA A 105 -15.16 19.17 2.74
N LEU A 106 -13.97 18.55 2.67
CA LEU A 106 -12.87 19.04 1.83
C LEU A 106 -13.18 18.90 0.34
N LYS A 107 -13.87 17.82 -0.05
CA LYS A 107 -14.33 17.58 -1.43
C LYS A 107 -15.34 18.66 -1.87
N THR A 108 -16.18 19.16 -0.97
CA THR A 108 -17.15 20.24 -1.26
C THR A 108 -16.44 21.56 -1.57
N VAL A 109 -15.49 21.97 -0.72
CA VAL A 109 -14.70 23.19 -0.92
C VAL A 109 -13.86 23.11 -2.20
N ALA A 110 -13.27 21.93 -2.48
CA ALA A 110 -12.53 21.70 -3.71
C ALA A 110 -13.41 21.81 -4.98
N ARG A 111 -14.67 21.35 -4.92
CA ARG A 111 -15.62 21.47 -6.05
C ARG A 111 -16.02 22.91 -6.34
N GLU A 112 -16.16 23.73 -5.30
CA GLU A 112 -16.43 25.17 -5.47
C GLU A 112 -15.27 25.89 -6.16
N LEU A 113 -14.02 25.54 -5.85
CA LEU A 113 -12.82 26.12 -6.48
C LEU A 113 -12.63 25.65 -7.93
N VAL A 114 -13.01 24.41 -8.26
CA VAL A 114 -12.85 23.83 -9.62
C VAL A 114 -13.91 24.33 -10.60
N GLY A 115 -15.07 24.79 -10.12
CA GLY A 115 -16.18 25.24 -10.96
C GLY A 115 -15.87 26.43 -11.87
N TYR A 116 -14.74 27.13 -11.67
CA TYR A 116 -14.45 28.39 -12.35
C TYR A 116 -13.68 28.29 -13.68
N VAL A 117 -13.05 27.16 -14.04
CA VAL A 117 -12.25 27.08 -15.29
C VAL A 117 -12.35 25.72 -16.01
N PRO A 118 -13.02 25.64 -17.18
CA PRO A 118 -12.98 24.44 -18.02
C PRO A 118 -11.56 24.19 -18.54
N GLY A 119 -11.07 22.95 -18.43
CA GLY A 119 -9.71 22.54 -18.82
C GLY A 119 -8.73 22.36 -17.65
N VAL A 120 -8.85 23.16 -16.59
CA VAL A 120 -8.07 23.01 -15.33
C VAL A 120 -8.51 21.78 -14.53
N GLY A 121 -9.74 21.31 -14.75
CA GLY A 121 -10.34 20.22 -13.99
C GLY A 121 -9.56 18.91 -14.00
N TRP A 122 -8.73 18.62 -15.00
CA TRP A 122 -7.98 17.36 -15.09
C TRP A 122 -6.72 17.37 -14.21
N VAL A 123 -5.98 18.46 -14.27
CA VAL A 123 -4.82 18.70 -13.40
C VAL A 123 -5.28 18.75 -11.95
N VAL A 124 -6.37 19.47 -11.68
CA VAL A 124 -6.92 19.53 -10.32
C VAL A 124 -7.47 18.17 -9.88
N ARG A 125 -8.12 17.40 -10.74
CA ARG A 125 -8.55 16.03 -10.40
C ARG A 125 -7.37 15.13 -10.05
N GLY A 126 -6.29 15.17 -10.83
CA GLY A 126 -5.06 14.44 -10.53
C GLY A 126 -4.44 14.86 -9.19
N ALA A 127 -4.31 16.18 -8.97
CA ALA A 127 -3.76 16.72 -7.73
C ALA A 127 -4.62 16.36 -6.51
N MET A 128 -5.95 16.45 -6.63
CA MET A 128 -6.88 16.08 -5.56
C MET A 128 -6.85 14.58 -5.27
N ALA A 129 -6.72 13.73 -6.29
CA ALA A 129 -6.57 12.29 -6.11
C ALA A 129 -5.27 11.96 -5.36
N ALA A 130 -4.14 12.54 -5.76
CA ALA A 130 -2.88 12.40 -5.02
C ALA A 130 -3.02 12.88 -3.56
N ALA A 131 -3.60 14.06 -3.34
CA ALA A 131 -3.78 14.62 -2.01
C ALA A 131 -4.68 13.75 -1.12
N ALA A 132 -5.75 13.16 -1.67
CA ALA A 132 -6.62 12.24 -0.94
C ALA A 132 -5.86 10.97 -0.52
N ILE A 133 -5.12 10.36 -1.44
CA ILE A 133 -4.32 9.16 -1.18
C ILE A 133 -3.24 9.43 -0.12
N GLU A 134 -2.53 10.56 -0.23
CA GLU A 134 -1.56 11.01 0.77
C GLU A 134 -2.20 11.19 2.15
N ALA A 135 -3.35 11.85 2.21
CA ALA A 135 -4.04 12.11 3.48
C ALA A 135 -4.48 10.80 4.15
N ILE A 136 -5.12 9.91 3.38
CA ILE A 136 -5.57 8.59 3.86
C ILE A 136 -4.36 7.75 4.29
N GLY A 137 -3.33 7.67 3.45
CA GLY A 137 -2.12 6.92 3.74
C GLY A 137 -1.42 7.40 5.01
N ASN A 138 -1.25 8.71 5.18
CA ASN A 138 -0.63 9.29 6.38
C ASN A 138 -1.50 9.11 7.63
N ALA A 139 -2.83 9.17 7.52
CA ALA A 139 -3.74 8.88 8.62
C ALA A 139 -3.62 7.43 9.09
N VAL A 140 -3.62 6.48 8.15
CA VAL A 140 -3.47 5.04 8.44
C VAL A 140 -2.10 4.72 9.02
N ILE A 141 -1.02 5.29 8.47
CA ILE A 141 0.32 5.18 9.06
C ILE A 141 0.31 5.73 10.48
N GLY A 142 -0.28 6.90 10.71
CA GLY A 142 -0.39 7.51 12.04
C GLY A 142 -1.13 6.61 13.04
N MET A 143 -2.20 5.94 12.62
CA MET A 143 -2.92 4.96 13.42
C MET A 143 -2.03 3.78 13.81
N PHE A 144 -1.34 3.17 12.85
CA PHE A 144 -0.43 2.04 13.14
C PHE A 144 0.77 2.44 13.99
N GLU A 145 1.30 3.64 13.79
CA GLU A 145 2.43 4.16 14.56
C GLU A 145 2.07 4.43 16.03
N ARG A 146 0.85 4.90 16.31
CA ARG A 146 0.34 5.01 17.69
C ARG A 146 0.23 3.64 18.35
N ARG A 147 -0.08 2.60 17.58
CA ARG A 147 -0.25 1.24 18.10
C ARG A 147 1.07 0.47 18.21
N TYR A 148 2.03 0.76 17.33
CA TYR A 148 3.31 0.06 17.16
C TYR A 148 4.46 1.06 16.88
N PRO A 149 4.84 1.88 17.86
CA PRO A 149 5.85 2.91 17.67
C PRO A 149 7.23 2.30 17.36
N GLY A 150 7.97 2.89 16.41
CA GLY A 150 9.36 2.53 16.12
C GLY A 150 9.57 1.12 15.55
N ARG A 151 8.51 0.51 15.02
CA ARG A 151 8.58 -0.85 14.45
C ARG A 151 9.51 -0.86 13.23
N VAL A 152 10.45 -1.79 13.22
CA VAL A 152 11.36 -2.03 12.09
C VAL A 152 10.77 -3.06 11.13
N ALA A 153 10.83 -2.78 9.83
CA ALA A 153 10.39 -3.66 8.78
C ALA A 153 11.38 -4.83 8.59
N GLY A 154 10.88 -6.08 8.54
CA GLY A 154 11.69 -7.27 8.25
C GLY A 154 12.22 -8.04 9.47
N LEU A 155 12.26 -7.46 10.67
CA LEU A 155 12.66 -8.17 11.90
C LEU A 155 11.65 -9.22 12.38
N GLN A 156 10.43 -9.22 11.85
CA GLN A 156 9.37 -10.15 12.23
C GLN A 156 9.68 -11.61 11.86
N GLY A 157 10.39 -11.84 10.75
CA GLY A 157 10.86 -13.18 10.37
C GLY A 157 11.96 -13.72 11.30
N LEU A 158 12.74 -12.83 11.90
CA LEU A 158 13.81 -13.16 12.85
C LEU A 158 13.27 -13.35 14.27
N GLN A 159 12.35 -12.51 14.73
CA GLN A 159 11.73 -12.68 16.06
C GLN A 159 10.90 -13.96 16.16
N SER A 160 10.18 -14.33 15.10
CA SER A 160 9.39 -15.58 15.07
C SER A 160 10.27 -16.85 15.03
N SER A 161 11.45 -16.77 14.41
CA SER A 161 12.42 -17.88 14.42
C SER A 161 13.20 -17.97 15.73
N VAL A 162 13.48 -16.85 16.40
CA VAL A 162 14.09 -16.85 17.75
C VAL A 162 13.10 -17.32 18.83
N LEU A 163 11.82 -16.95 18.75
CA LEU A 163 10.79 -17.37 19.71
C LEU A 163 10.36 -18.83 19.57
N SER A 164 10.54 -19.45 18.39
CA SER A 164 10.28 -20.88 18.16
C SER A 164 11.47 -21.79 18.49
N HIS A 165 12.57 -21.23 19.01
CA HIS A 165 13.77 -21.94 19.44
C HIS A 165 14.11 -21.76 20.93
N GLN A 166 13.19 -21.21 21.73
CA GLN A 166 13.33 -21.25 23.19
C GLN A 166 12.66 -22.54 23.72
N PRO A 167 13.41 -23.42 24.42
CA PRO A 167 12.92 -24.71 24.92
C PRO A 167 11.92 -24.58 26.08
#